data_AF-A0A7C6R0W9-F1
#
_entry.id   AF-A0A7C6R0W9-F1
#
_cell.length_a   1.000
_cell.length_b   1.000
_cell.length_c   1.000
_cell.angle_alpha   90.00
_cell.angle_beta   90.00
_cell.angle_gamma   90.00
#
_symmetry.space_group_name_H-M   'P 1'
#
loop_
_entity.id
_entity.type
_entity.pdbx_description
1 polymer ?
#
loop_
_entity_poly.entity_id
_entity_poly.type
_entity_poly.pdbx_seq_one_letter_code
_entity_poly.pdbx_strand_id
1 'polypeptide(L)'
;MCVDYHLFDFHFGDVAVHIPDPEYAPGELHGGIKELNAKRTKIDDLLVERRKCIYTYDFGDNWEHEVVLEEILPAEEGRHYPVCIAGARHRPPEDVGGVPGYEEFLKVIGDPQHPEYNNYLVWAEKDTGGRKFDPEYFYINEVNRALVKIK
;
A
#
# COMPACT_ATOMS: atom_id res chain seq x y z
N MET A 1 2.99 10.76 -2.02
CA MET A 1 3.48 9.79 -3.02
C MET A 1 4.33 8.81 -2.24
N CYS A 2 3.90 7.56 -2.08
CA CYS A 2 4.79 6.50 -1.58
C CYS A 2 5.99 6.45 -2.51
N VAL A 3 7.17 6.45 -1.92
CA VAL A 3 8.43 6.29 -2.64
C VAL A 3 8.69 4.79 -2.72
N ASP A 4 8.66 4.26 -3.94
CA ASP A 4 8.73 2.83 -4.26
C ASP A 4 10.13 2.25 -4.00
N TYR A 5 10.52 2.14 -2.72
CA TYR A 5 11.86 1.67 -2.30
C TYR A 5 11.89 0.22 -1.81
N HIS A 6 10.74 -0.38 -1.51
CA HIS A 6 10.66 -1.67 -0.83
C HIS A 6 10.06 -2.75 -1.73
N LEU A 7 10.35 -4.01 -1.39
CA LEU A 7 9.77 -5.16 -2.06
C LEU A 7 8.26 -5.23 -1.84
N PHE A 8 7.57 -5.85 -2.80
CA PHE A 8 6.14 -6.10 -2.71
C PHE A 8 5.76 -7.42 -3.38
N ASP A 9 4.60 -7.96 -3.00
CA ASP A 9 3.96 -9.07 -3.69
C ASP A 9 2.43 -8.92 -3.76
N PHE A 10 1.81 -9.67 -4.67
CA PHE A 10 0.39 -9.99 -4.63
C PHE A 10 0.22 -11.49 -4.44
N HIS A 11 -0.39 -11.89 -3.33
CA HIS A 11 -0.57 -13.27 -2.95
C HIS A 11 -2.02 -13.74 -3.15
N PHE A 12 -2.18 -14.73 -4.03
CA PHE A 12 -3.47 -15.30 -4.47
C PHE A 12 -3.72 -16.71 -3.90
N GLY A 13 -2.99 -17.11 -2.85
CA GLY A 13 -3.08 -18.43 -2.22
C GLY A 13 -1.98 -19.36 -2.71
N ASP A 14 -2.11 -19.91 -3.91
CA ASP A 14 -1.11 -20.79 -4.55
C ASP A 14 -0.26 -20.08 -5.61
N VAL A 15 -0.45 -18.77 -5.77
CA VAL A 15 0.28 -17.92 -6.72
C VAL A 15 0.73 -16.64 -6.02
N ALA A 16 2.01 -16.28 -6.17
CA ALA A 16 2.54 -14.96 -5.83
C ALA A 16 2.97 -14.22 -7.09
N VAL A 17 2.56 -12.96 -7.22
CA VAL A 17 3.02 -12.05 -8.28
C VAL A 17 3.95 -11.01 -7.66
N HIS A 18 5.24 -11.06 -8.00
CA HIS A 18 6.28 -10.24 -7.37
C HIS A 18 7.37 -9.86 -8.38
N ILE A 19 8.29 -8.97 -8.00
CA ILE A 19 9.49 -8.70 -8.81
C ILE A 19 10.56 -9.74 -8.42
N PRO A 20 11.01 -10.61 -9.35
CA PRO A 20 12.02 -11.61 -9.03
C PRO A 20 13.30 -10.95 -8.50
N ASP A 21 13.74 -11.42 -7.35
CA ASP A 21 14.98 -11.01 -6.72
C ASP A 21 16.10 -11.99 -7.16
N PRO A 22 17.21 -11.50 -7.75
CA PRO A 22 18.31 -12.35 -8.18
C PRO A 22 19.04 -13.07 -7.03
N GLU A 23 18.86 -12.65 -5.77
CA GLU A 23 19.45 -13.30 -4.60
C GLU A 23 18.73 -14.58 -4.19
N TYR A 24 17.49 -14.80 -4.66
CA TYR A 24 16.67 -15.96 -4.31
C TYR A 24 16.43 -16.85 -5.53
N ALA A 25 16.48 -18.17 -5.36
CA ALA A 25 16.09 -19.09 -6.42
C ALA A 25 14.55 -19.05 -6.61
N PRO A 26 14.05 -19.30 -7.84
CA PRO A 26 12.60 -19.36 -8.08
C PRO A 26 11.90 -20.34 -7.12
N GLY A 27 10.90 -19.87 -6.38
CA GLY A 27 10.13 -20.66 -5.42
C GLY A 27 10.64 -20.60 -3.98
N GLU A 28 11.79 -19.99 -3.69
CA GLU A 28 12.31 -19.89 -2.32
C GLU A 28 11.61 -18.79 -1.50
N LEU A 29 11.24 -17.69 -2.15
CA LEU A 29 10.72 -16.50 -1.46
C LEU A 29 9.32 -16.74 -0.87
N HIS A 30 8.50 -17.53 -1.57
CA HIS A 30 7.11 -17.77 -1.17
C HIS A 30 6.81 -19.24 -0.84
N GLY A 31 7.81 -20.01 -0.40
CA GLY A 31 7.59 -21.35 0.13
C GLY A 31 7.10 -22.37 -0.89
N GLY A 32 7.57 -22.29 -2.14
CA GLY A 32 7.32 -23.28 -3.19
C GLY A 32 6.00 -23.13 -3.95
N ILE A 33 5.27 -22.03 -3.76
CA ILE A 33 4.10 -21.71 -4.58
C ILE A 33 4.51 -21.22 -5.97
N LYS A 34 3.54 -21.07 -6.87
CA LYS A 34 3.81 -20.57 -8.21
C LYS A 34 4.14 -19.08 -8.17
N GLU A 35 5.32 -18.73 -8.65
CA GLU A 35 5.76 -17.33 -8.73
C GLU A 35 5.61 -16.78 -10.15
N LEU A 36 5.08 -15.55 -10.25
CA LEU A 36 4.87 -14.82 -11.50
C LEU A 36 5.54 -13.45 -11.42
N ASN A 37 6.14 -13.01 -12.52
CA ASN A 37 6.86 -11.74 -12.55
C ASN A 37 5.88 -10.56 -12.72
N ALA A 38 5.84 -9.65 -11.75
CA ALA A 38 4.96 -8.48 -11.71
C ALA A 38 5.16 -7.51 -12.89
N LYS A 39 6.35 -7.46 -13.50
CA LYS A 39 6.60 -6.65 -14.70
C LYS A 39 5.98 -7.23 -15.97
N ARG A 40 5.52 -8.48 -15.94
CA ARG A 40 5.01 -9.23 -17.11
C ARG A 40 3.61 -9.79 -16.91
N THR A 41 3.12 -9.76 -15.68
CA THR A 41 1.88 -10.41 -15.27
C THR A 41 0.86 -9.33 -14.94
N LYS A 42 -0.23 -9.30 -15.69
CA LYS A 42 -1.42 -8.56 -15.25
C LYS A 42 -2.15 -9.40 -14.21
N ILE A 43 -2.62 -8.75 -13.16
CA ILE A 43 -3.35 -9.40 -12.06
C ILE A 43 -4.86 -9.46 -12.32
N ASP A 44 -5.33 -8.93 -13.45
CA ASP A 44 -6.74 -8.87 -13.82
C ASP A 44 -7.36 -10.27 -13.92
N ASP A 45 -6.77 -11.17 -14.69
CA ASP A 45 -7.27 -12.55 -14.83
C ASP A 45 -7.31 -13.27 -13.46
N LEU A 46 -6.28 -13.08 -12.64
CA LEU A 46 -6.20 -13.65 -11.29
C LEU A 46 -7.29 -13.08 -10.37
N LEU A 47 -7.54 -11.77 -10.42
CA LEU A 47 -8.60 -11.12 -9.64
C LEU A 47 -10.00 -11.52 -10.13
N VAL A 48 -10.19 -11.69 -11.44
CA VAL A 48 -11.47 -12.15 -12.01
C VAL A 48 -11.78 -13.56 -11.50
N GLU A 49 -10.79 -14.46 -11.52
CA GLU A 49 -10.94 -15.84 -11.08
C GLU A 49 -11.11 -15.96 -9.56
N ARG A 50 -10.28 -15.26 -8.79
CA ARG A 50 -10.13 -15.49 -7.34
C ARG A 50 -10.86 -14.49 -6.48
N ARG A 51 -11.31 -13.38 -7.08
CA ARG A 51 -12.05 -12.27 -6.45
C ARG A 51 -11.26 -11.46 -5.43
N LYS A 52 -10.16 -11.97 -4.88
CA LYS A 52 -9.32 -11.25 -3.93
C LYS A 52 -7.88 -11.75 -3.87
N CYS A 53 -6.99 -10.90 -3.36
CA CYS A 53 -5.62 -11.24 -2.96
C CYS A 53 -5.18 -10.40 -1.77
N ILE A 54 -4.05 -10.78 -1.17
CA ILE A 54 -3.30 -9.93 -0.25
C ILE A 54 -2.18 -9.24 -1.03
N TYR A 55 -2.08 -7.92 -0.93
CA TYR A 55 -0.94 -7.15 -1.42
C TYR A 55 -0.05 -6.80 -0.23
N THR A 56 1.17 -7.30 -0.23
CA THR A 56 2.16 -6.99 0.82
C THR A 56 3.10 -5.92 0.29
N TYR A 57 3.24 -4.81 1.00
CA TYR A 57 4.22 -3.77 0.73
C TYR A 57 5.21 -3.69 1.88
N ASP A 58 6.49 -3.53 1.53
CA ASP A 58 7.61 -3.50 2.46
C ASP A 58 7.72 -4.77 3.31
N PHE A 59 8.57 -5.70 2.90
CA PHE A 59 8.77 -6.96 3.62
C PHE A 59 9.43 -6.77 5.01
N GLY A 60 9.96 -5.58 5.31
CA GLY A 60 10.41 -5.23 6.66
C GLY A 60 9.23 -4.92 7.59
N ASP A 61 8.39 -3.97 7.20
CA ASP A 61 7.23 -3.52 7.99
C ASP A 61 5.98 -4.41 7.83
N ASN A 62 5.93 -5.21 6.76
CA ASN A 62 4.89 -6.17 6.40
C ASN A 62 3.48 -5.54 6.32
N TRP A 63 3.33 -4.49 5.51
CA TRP A 63 2.03 -3.86 5.28
C TRP A 63 1.17 -4.70 4.35
N GLU A 64 0.18 -5.39 4.94
CA GLU A 64 -0.77 -6.21 4.19
C GLU A 64 -2.06 -5.44 3.87
N HIS A 65 -2.44 -5.44 2.59
CA HIS A 65 -3.69 -4.89 2.09
C HIS A 65 -4.54 -6.00 1.45
N GLU A 66 -5.78 -6.20 1.91
CA GLU A 66 -6.71 -7.06 1.16
C GLU A 66 -7.23 -6.28 -0.07
N VAL A 67 -6.96 -6.81 -1.26
CA VAL A 67 -7.47 -6.28 -2.52
C VAL A 67 -8.64 -7.15 -2.97
N VAL A 68 -9.82 -6.56 -3.07
CA VAL A 68 -11.05 -7.27 -3.43
C VAL A 68 -11.62 -6.70 -4.72
N LEU A 69 -11.91 -7.58 -5.67
CA LEU A 69 -12.70 -7.26 -6.86
C LEU A 69 -14.18 -7.28 -6.48
N GLU A 70 -14.77 -6.10 -6.33
CA GLU A 70 -16.20 -5.95 -6.01
C GLU A 70 -17.06 -6.14 -7.26
N GLU A 71 -16.78 -5.40 -8.33
CA GLU A 71 -17.57 -5.40 -9.56
C GLU A 71 -16.70 -5.19 -10.80
N ILE A 72 -17.16 -5.70 -11.95
CA ILE A 72 -16.56 -5.43 -13.26
C ILE A 72 -17.59 -4.65 -14.07
N LEU A 73 -17.28 -3.40 -14.38
CA LEU A 73 -18.14 -2.49 -15.12
C LEU A 73 -17.57 -2.18 -16.50
N PRO A 74 -18.41 -1.85 -17.50
CA PRO A 74 -17.95 -1.29 -18.75
C PRO A 74 -17.12 -0.02 -18.51
N ALA A 75 -16.02 0.13 -19.24
CA ALA A 75 -15.22 1.34 -19.17
C ALA A 75 -16.02 2.55 -19.68
N GLU A 76 -15.96 3.66 -18.95
CA GLU A 76 -16.62 4.91 -19.33
C GLU A 76 -15.84 5.62 -20.44
N GLU A 77 -16.52 5.95 -21.54
CA GLU A 77 -15.90 6.65 -22.66
C GLU A 77 -15.36 8.02 -22.22
N GLY A 78 -14.11 8.32 -22.59
CA GLY A 78 -13.45 9.57 -22.25
C GLY A 78 -12.96 9.68 -20.80
N ARG A 79 -13.17 8.67 -19.95
CA ARG A 79 -12.68 8.67 -18.56
C ARG A 79 -11.23 8.19 -18.49
N HIS A 80 -10.39 8.95 -17.80
CA HIS A 80 -9.03 8.55 -17.46
C HIS A 80 -9.03 7.67 -16.21
N TYR A 81 -8.33 6.54 -16.24
CA TYR A 81 -8.16 5.61 -15.12
C TYR A 81 -6.69 5.55 -14.68
N PRO A 82 -6.38 5.18 -13.43
CA PRO A 82 -7.30 4.84 -12.33
C PRO A 82 -7.96 6.09 -11.71
N VAL A 83 -9.11 5.87 -11.05
CA VAL A 83 -9.82 6.90 -10.27
C VAL A 83 -10.17 6.35 -8.89
N CYS A 84 -9.78 7.07 -7.85
CA CYS A 84 -10.25 6.82 -6.50
C CYS A 84 -11.68 7.40 -6.36
N ILE A 85 -12.63 6.54 -5.97
CA ILE A 85 -14.05 6.90 -5.80
C ILE A 85 -14.43 7.11 -4.33
N ALA A 86 -13.67 6.54 -3.40
CA ALA A 86 -13.87 6.65 -1.96
C ALA A 86 -12.58 6.30 -1.22
N GLY A 87 -12.51 6.68 0.06
CA GLY A 87 -11.45 6.31 0.97
C GLY A 87 -11.64 7.02 2.31
N ALA A 88 -10.86 6.60 3.30
CA ALA A 88 -10.91 7.15 4.65
C ALA A 88 -9.55 6.98 5.32
N ARG A 89 -9.29 7.87 6.28
CA ARG A 89 -8.10 7.87 7.14
C ARG A 89 -6.79 8.11 6.37
N HIS A 90 -5.78 8.50 7.11
CA HIS A 90 -4.44 8.69 6.57
C HIS A 90 -3.71 7.34 6.53
N ARG A 91 -2.88 7.14 5.51
CA ARG A 91 -1.96 6.00 5.48
C ARG A 91 -0.97 6.06 6.65
N PRO A 92 -0.45 4.92 7.14
CA PRO A 92 0.69 4.92 8.05
C PRO A 92 1.89 5.69 7.45
N PRO A 93 2.70 6.39 8.27
CA PRO A 93 3.98 6.95 7.83
C PRO A 93 4.94 5.86 7.33
N GLU A 94 5.83 6.18 6.40
CA GLU A 94 6.88 5.24 5.94
C GLU A 94 7.87 4.93 7.07
N ASP A 95 8.33 3.69 7.14
CA ASP A 95 9.29 3.18 8.14
C ASP A 95 8.81 3.33 9.59
N VAL A 96 7.50 3.29 9.84
CA VAL A 96 6.96 3.41 11.20
C VAL A 96 7.13 2.12 12.00
N GLY A 97 7.48 1.00 11.37
CA GLY A 97 7.71 -0.28 12.03
C GLY A 97 6.49 -1.20 11.99
N GLY A 98 5.79 -1.21 10.86
CA GLY A 98 4.61 -2.04 10.64
C GLY A 98 3.43 -1.68 11.54
N VAL A 99 2.46 -2.60 11.66
CA VAL A 99 1.26 -2.40 12.49
C VAL A 99 1.59 -2.02 13.93
N PRO A 100 2.50 -2.72 14.66
CA PRO A 100 2.81 -2.37 16.04
C PRO A 100 3.43 -0.99 16.18
N GLY A 101 4.30 -0.61 15.23
CA GLY A 101 4.92 0.70 15.18
C GLY A 101 3.90 1.81 14.95
N TYR A 102 2.94 1.60 14.03
CA TYR A 102 1.85 2.56 13.81
C TYR A 102 0.90 2.66 15.01
N GLU A 103 0.59 1.56 15.69
CA GLU A 103 -0.21 1.60 16.92
C GLU A 103 0.48 2.43 18.02
N GLU A 104 1.79 2.27 18.20
CA GLU A 104 2.57 3.08 19.14
C GLU A 104 2.60 4.56 18.72
N PHE A 105 2.82 4.81 17.43
CA PHE A 105 2.77 6.16 16.87
C PHE A 105 1.44 6.84 17.18
N LEU A 106 0.30 6.16 16.95
CA LEU A 106 -1.03 6.69 17.25
C LEU A 106 -1.24 6.98 18.74
N LYS A 107 -0.71 6.13 19.64
CA LYS A 107 -0.77 6.38 21.09
C LYS A 107 0.01 7.64 21.46
N VAL A 108 1.22 7.80 20.94
CA VAL A 108 2.09 8.95 21.23
C VAL A 108 1.45 10.24 20.72
N ILE A 109 0.99 10.29 19.46
CA ILE A 109 0.38 11.51 18.90
C ILE A 109 -1.04 11.77 19.43
N GLY A 110 -1.64 10.80 20.12
CA GLY A 110 -2.92 10.93 20.81
C GLY A 110 -2.83 11.64 22.16
N ASP A 111 -1.63 11.75 22.75
CA ASP A 111 -1.39 12.42 24.03
C ASP A 111 -0.43 13.62 23.86
N PRO A 112 -0.97 14.87 23.79
CA PRO A 112 -0.14 16.08 23.71
C PRO A 112 0.82 16.31 24.88
N GLN A 113 0.66 15.60 26.00
CA GLN A 113 1.58 15.65 27.14
C GLN A 113 2.68 14.58 27.08
N HIS A 114 2.61 13.65 26.12
CA HIS A 114 3.63 12.63 25.95
C HIS A 114 4.98 13.27 25.62
N PRO A 115 6.09 12.88 26.28
CA PRO A 115 7.41 13.48 26.03
C PRO A 115 7.85 13.43 24.57
N GLU A 116 7.48 12.37 23.85
CA GLU A 116 7.82 12.16 22.43
C GLU A 116 6.81 12.75 21.43
N TYR A 117 5.74 13.40 21.90
CA TYR A 117 4.66 13.93 21.05
C TYR A 117 5.18 14.76 19.87
N ASN A 118 6.03 15.75 20.16
CA ASN A 118 6.57 16.64 19.14
C ASN A 118 7.56 15.92 18.21
N ASN A 119 8.37 15.00 18.74
CA ASN A 119 9.34 14.25 17.94
C ASN A 119 8.63 13.39 16.88
N TYR A 120 7.55 12.73 17.26
CA TYR A 120 6.75 11.89 16.37
C TYR A 120 6.04 12.71 15.29
N LEU A 121 5.46 13.86 15.65
CA LEU A 121 4.82 14.75 14.67
C LEU A 121 5.81 15.31 13.66
N VAL A 122 6.96 15.81 14.12
CA VAL A 122 8.02 16.34 13.23
C VAL A 122 8.55 15.25 12.31
N TRP A 123 8.73 14.03 12.82
CA TRP A 123 9.14 12.90 11.99
C TRP A 123 8.12 12.58 10.90
N ALA A 124 6.82 12.56 11.24
CA ALA A 124 5.74 12.28 10.29
C ALA A 124 5.51 13.39 9.25
N GLU A 125 6.00 14.62 9.47
CA GLU A 125 5.88 15.71 8.49
C GLU A 125 6.56 15.40 7.15
N LYS A 126 7.56 14.48 7.14
CA LYS A 126 8.20 13.97 5.92
C LYS A 126 7.17 13.34 4.96
N ASP A 127 6.13 12.73 5.51
CA ASP A 127 5.11 11.96 4.77
C ASP A 127 3.88 12.78 4.39
N THR A 128 3.63 13.89 5.08
CA THR A 128 2.44 14.74 4.92
C THR A 128 2.71 15.97 4.04
N GLY A 129 3.95 16.17 3.62
CA GLY A 129 4.40 17.37 2.90
C GLY A 129 4.47 18.60 3.82
N GLY A 130 4.90 18.41 5.08
CA GLY A 130 5.04 19.49 6.06
C GLY A 130 3.76 19.88 6.79
N ARG A 131 2.69 19.09 6.68
CA ARG A 131 1.47 19.29 7.47
C ARG A 131 1.53 18.49 8.76
N LYS A 132 0.87 18.95 9.82
CA LYS A 132 0.68 18.12 11.01
C LYS A 132 -0.04 16.82 10.62
N PHE A 133 0.48 15.68 11.07
CA PHE A 133 -0.17 14.39 10.85
C PHE A 133 -1.53 14.33 11.54
N ASP A 134 -2.55 13.93 10.79
CA ASP A 134 -3.91 13.69 11.26
C ASP A 134 -4.31 12.29 10.78
N PRO A 135 -4.51 11.31 11.69
CA PRO A 135 -4.82 9.94 11.30
C PRO A 135 -6.17 9.80 10.58
N GLU A 136 -7.07 10.78 10.71
CA GLU A 136 -8.38 10.75 10.06
C GLU A 136 -8.40 11.51 8.74
N TYR A 137 -7.30 12.18 8.37
CA TYR A 137 -7.23 12.94 7.12
C TYR A 137 -7.27 12.03 5.89
N PHE A 138 -8.25 12.27 5.03
CA PHE A 138 -8.30 11.73 3.68
C PHE A 138 -8.89 12.78 2.73
N TYR A 139 -8.21 13.05 1.61
CA TYR A 139 -8.72 13.99 0.60
C TYR A 139 -8.66 13.40 -0.80
N ILE A 140 -9.82 12.95 -1.29
CA ILE A 140 -9.97 12.24 -2.57
C ILE A 140 -9.41 13.02 -3.78
N ASN A 141 -9.53 14.34 -3.79
CA ASN A 141 -9.01 15.16 -4.88
C ASN A 141 -7.48 15.19 -4.89
N GLU A 142 -6.82 15.08 -3.74
CA GLU A 142 -5.37 14.96 -3.67
C GLU A 142 -4.90 13.63 -4.22
N VAL A 143 -5.59 12.53 -3.87
CA VAL A 143 -5.35 11.20 -4.41
C VAL A 143 -5.52 11.21 -5.93
N ASN A 144 -6.66 11.67 -6.44
CA ASN A 144 -6.93 11.69 -7.87
C ASN A 144 -5.97 12.58 -8.66
N ARG A 145 -5.49 13.71 -8.10
CA ARG A 145 -4.42 14.52 -8.71
C ARG A 145 -3.10 13.74 -8.84
N ALA A 146 -2.81 12.84 -7.91
CA ALA A 146 -1.64 11.97 -8.00
C ALA A 146 -1.86 10.85 -9.02
N LEU A 147 -3.03 10.22 -9.03
CA LEU A 147 -3.36 9.11 -9.94
C LEU A 147 -3.32 9.51 -11.42
N VAL A 148 -3.68 10.74 -11.77
CA VAL A 148 -3.57 11.28 -13.16
C VAL A 148 -2.13 11.25 -13.68
N LYS A 149 -1.12 11.17 -12.81
CA LYS A 149 0.30 11.12 -13.21
C LYS A 149 0.78 9.70 -13.50
N ILE A 150 0.02 8.68 -13.14
CA ILE A 150 0.33 7.27 -13.41
C ILE A 150 0.02 6.99 -14.88
N LYS A 151 0.96 6.39 -15.59
CA LYS A 151 0.87 6.05 -17.02
C LYS A 151 0.86 4.55 -17.22
#